data_AF-A0A9D7UNZ3-F1
#
_entry.id   AF-A0A9D7UNZ3-F1
#
_cell.length_a   1.000
_cell.length_b   1.000
_cell.length_c   1.000
_cell.angle_alpha   90.00
_cell.angle_beta   90.00
_cell.angle_gamma   90.00
#
_symmetry.space_group_name_H-M   'P 1'
#
loop_
_entity.id
_entity.type
_entity.pdbx_description
1 polymer ?
#
loop_
_entity_poly.entity_id
_entity_poly.type
_entity_poly.pdbx_seq_one_letter_code
_entity_poly.pdbx_strand_id
1 'polypeptide(L)'
;MDEFFASGRAVDVVLAVLVVEAMWLRFRGNAWIDIIPALLPAVLMMIALRAALTEMPWPFVSIPLVLAFPVHLYDLKRRRS
;
A
#
# COMPACT_ATOMS: atom_id res chain seq x y z
N MET A 1 -0.96 6.83 -23.35
CA MET A 1 -1.35 6.13 -22.10
C MET A 1 -0.20 5.27 -21.61
N ASP A 2 0.48 4.55 -22.50
CA ASP A 2 1.57 3.62 -22.18
C ASP A 2 2.68 4.22 -21.30
N GLU A 3 3.14 5.44 -21.61
CA GLU A 3 4.22 6.08 -20.84
C GLU A 3 3.84 6.39 -19.39
N PHE A 4 2.57 6.66 -19.10
CA PHE A 4 2.10 6.92 -17.75
C PHE A 4 2.13 5.65 -16.87
N PHE A 5 1.85 4.50 -17.46
CA PHE A 5 1.95 3.20 -16.79
C PHE A 5 3.40 2.71 -16.74
N ALA A 6 4.15 2.82 -17.83
CA ALA A 6 5.55 2.41 -17.91
C ALA A 6 6.45 3.22 -16.96
N SER A 7 6.18 4.52 -16.76
CA SER A 7 6.91 5.35 -15.80
C SER A 7 6.57 5.07 -14.34
N GLY A 8 5.56 4.25 -14.05
CA GLY A 8 5.08 3.99 -12.69
C GLY A 8 4.27 5.13 -12.05
N ARG A 9 4.03 6.24 -12.76
CA ARG A 9 3.26 7.39 -12.24
C ARG A 9 1.82 7.05 -11.91
N ALA A 10 1.24 6.05 -12.60
CA ALA A 10 -0.07 5.51 -12.24
C ALA A 10 -0.11 5.01 -10.78
N VAL A 11 0.98 4.42 -10.31
CA VAL A 11 1.10 3.93 -8.94
C VAL A 11 1.19 5.08 -7.94
N ASP A 12 1.92 6.14 -8.29
CA ASP A 12 2.04 7.34 -7.45
C ASP A 12 0.66 7.99 -7.22
N VAL A 13 -0.23 7.98 -8.23
CA VAL A 13 -1.61 8.45 -8.08
C VAL A 13 -2.40 7.56 -7.11
N VAL A 14 -2.29 6.24 -7.22
CA VAL A 14 -2.98 5.33 -6.29
C VAL A 14 -2.46 5.50 -4.86
N LEU A 15 -1.14 5.66 -4.67
CA LEU A 15 -0.55 5.95 -3.36
C LEU A 15 -1.09 7.27 -2.79
N ALA A 16 -1.24 8.32 -3.61
CA ALA A 16 -1.84 9.57 -3.18
C ALA A 16 -3.31 9.38 -2.73
N VAL A 17 -4.09 8.58 -3.45
CA VAL A 17 -5.47 8.23 -3.07
C VAL A 17 -5.51 7.49 -1.73
N LEU A 18 -4.60 6.54 -1.49
CA LEU A 18 -4.51 5.84 -0.20
C LEU A 18 -4.18 6.79 0.96
N VAL A 19 -3.33 7.80 0.73
CA VAL A 19 -3.06 8.84 1.74
C VAL A 19 -4.32 9.66 2.01
N VAL A 20 -5.05 10.06 0.96
CA VAL A 20 -6.32 10.78 1.12
C VAL A 20 -7.34 9.94 1.88
N GLU A 21 -7.45 8.64 1.58
CA GLU A 21 -8.32 7.71 2.29
C GLU A 21 -7.93 7.57 3.77
N ALA A 22 -6.64 7.44 4.07
CA ALA A 22 -6.15 7.39 5.45
C ALA A 22 -6.51 8.65 6.23
N MET A 23 -6.32 9.82 5.62
CA MET A 23 -6.69 11.10 6.22
C MET A 23 -8.21 11.22 6.40
N TRP A 24 -8.99 10.80 5.41
CA TRP A 24 -10.44 10.78 5.47
C TRP A 24 -10.97 9.92 6.63
N LEU A 25 -10.45 8.70 6.78
CA LEU A 25 -10.79 7.82 7.90
C LEU A 25 -10.38 8.43 9.24
N ARG A 26 -9.21 9.07 9.28
CA ARG A 26 -8.74 9.76 10.48
C ARG A 26 -9.64 10.93 10.88
N PHE A 27 -10.15 11.69 9.91
CA PHE A 27 -11.11 12.78 10.17
C PHE A 27 -12.49 12.27 10.57
N ARG A 28 -12.87 11.03 10.18
CA ARG A 28 -14.08 10.36 10.68
C ARG A 28 -13.97 9.83 12.10
N GLY A 29 -12.81 9.96 12.75
CA GLY A 29 -12.59 9.57 14.14
C GLY A 29 -12.00 8.17 14.33
N ASN A 30 -11.63 7.48 13.26
CA ASN A 30 -10.92 6.20 13.37
C ASN A 30 -9.51 6.43 13.96
N ALA A 31 -9.08 5.51 14.82
CA ALA A 31 -7.73 5.56 15.37
C ALA A 31 -6.72 5.05 14.34
N TRP A 32 -5.48 5.53 14.40
CA TRP A 32 -4.40 5.06 13.52
C TRP A 32 -4.18 3.54 13.60
N ILE A 33 -4.45 2.95 14.76
CA ILE A 33 -4.37 1.51 14.97
C ILE A 33 -5.41 0.72 14.16
N ASP A 34 -6.50 1.36 13.71
CA ASP A 34 -7.48 0.80 12.76
C ASP A 34 -7.09 1.04 11.31
N ILE A 35 -6.55 2.22 11.02
CA ILE A 35 -6.29 2.67 9.66
C ILE A 35 -5.04 1.97 9.09
N ILE A 36 -3.97 1.90 9.88
CA ILE A 36 -2.67 1.39 9.41
C ILE A 36 -2.77 -0.08 8.96
N PRO A 37 -3.33 -1.02 9.75
CA PRO A 37 -3.42 -2.42 9.32
C PRO A 37 -4.27 -2.62 8.07
N ALA A 38 -5.29 -1.78 7.89
CA ALA A 38 -6.19 -1.85 6.74
C ALA A 38 -5.54 -1.34 5.45
N LEU A 39 -4.78 -0.25 5.51
CA LEU A 39 -4.24 0.42 4.31
C LEU A 39 -2.78 0.08 4.01
N LEU A 40 -1.98 -0.25 5.03
CA LEU A 40 -0.55 -0.55 4.86
C LEU A 40 -0.29 -1.69 3.87
N PRO A 41 -1.08 -2.78 3.81
CA PRO A 41 -0.85 -3.78 2.79
C PRO A 41 -1.06 -3.28 1.37
N ALA A 42 -2.07 -2.44 1.14
CA ALA A 42 -2.30 -1.82 -0.16
C ALA A 42 -1.11 -0.93 -0.57
N VAL A 43 -0.58 -0.15 0.39
CA VAL A 43 0.64 0.66 0.18
C VAL A 43 1.84 -0.20 -0.20
N LEU A 44 2.08 -1.29 0.53
CA LEU A 44 3.20 -2.21 0.25
C LEU A 44 3.10 -2.86 -1.12
N MET A 45 1.90 -3.30 -1.52
CA MET A 45 1.64 -3.85 -2.85
C MET A 45 1.89 -2.82 -3.96
N MET A 46 1.49 -1.57 -3.75
CA MET A 46 1.76 -0.48 -4.69
C MET A 46 3.26 -0.17 -4.79
N ILE A 47 3.99 -0.15 -3.68
CA ILE A 47 5.45 0.04 -3.72
C ILE A 47 6.14 -1.08 -4.52
N ALA A 48 5.75 -2.34 -4.31
CA ALA A 48 6.26 -3.46 -5.09
C ALA A 48 5.94 -3.33 -6.59
N LEU A 49 4.70 -2.93 -6.91
CA LEU A 49 4.29 -2.68 -8.30
C LEU A 49 5.12 -1.57 -8.95
N ARG A 50 5.34 -0.47 -8.23
CA ARG A 50 6.17 0.63 -8.72
C ARG A 50 7.59 0.17 -9.01
N ALA A 51 8.19 -0.56 -8.08
CA ALA A 51 9.52 -1.14 -8.24
C ALA A 51 9.60 -2.07 -9.45
N ALA A 52 8.57 -2.90 -9.67
CA ALA A 52 8.51 -3.80 -10.81
C ALA A 52 8.37 -3.05 -12.15
N LEU A 53 7.54 -2.00 -12.20
CA LEU A 53 7.34 -1.19 -13.41
C LEU A 53 8.58 -0.36 -13.78
N THR A 54 9.33 0.13 -12.80
CA THR A 54 10.54 0.94 -13.02
C THR A 54 11.81 0.08 -13.13
N GLU A 55 11.67 -1.24 -13.33
CA GLU A 55 12.78 -2.20 -13.44
C GLU A 55 13.81 -2.10 -12.29
N MET A 56 13.33 -1.83 -11.07
CA MET A 56 14.21 -1.82 -9.89
C MET A 56 14.74 -3.24 -9.59
N PRO A 57 15.88 -3.34 -8.89
CA PRO A 57 16.39 -4.61 -8.42
C PRO A 57 15.33 -5.41 -7.64
N TRP A 58 15.33 -6.74 -7.83
CA TRP A 58 14.35 -7.64 -7.25
C TRP A 58 14.11 -7.49 -5.72
N PRO A 59 15.07 -7.07 -4.86
CA PRO A 59 14.79 -6.87 -3.44
C PRO A 59 13.73 -5.80 -3.18
N PHE A 60 13.64 -4.76 -4.01
CA PHE A 60 12.65 -3.69 -3.86
C PHE A 60 11.23 -4.15 -4.20
N VAL A 61 11.09 -5.25 -4.95
CA VAL A 61 9.80 -5.88 -5.24
C VAL A 61 9.47 -6.91 -4.15
N SER A 62 10.43 -7.75 -3.77
CA SER A 62 10.19 -8.88 -2.86
C SER A 62 9.98 -8.45 -1.41
N ILE A 63 10.72 -7.45 -0.92
CA ILE A 63 10.61 -7.00 0.47
C ILE A 63 9.20 -6.48 0.79
N PRO A 64 8.61 -5.54 0.02
CA PRO A 64 7.25 -5.08 0.30
C PRO A 64 6.21 -6.21 0.18
N LEU A 65 6.37 -7.13 -0.78
CA LEU A 65 5.47 -8.28 -0.93
C LEU A 65 5.50 -9.19 0.30
N VAL A 66 6.68 -9.54 0.79
CA VAL A 66 6.85 -10.38 1.98
C VAL A 66 6.31 -9.66 3.22
N LEU A 67 6.52 -8.34 3.34
CA LEU A 67 5.99 -7.55 4.45
C LEU A 67 4.47 -7.35 4.39
N ALA A 68 3.85 -7.38 3.21
CA ALA A 68 2.40 -7.23 3.09
C ALA A 68 1.63 -8.39 3.74
N PHE A 69 2.23 -9.59 3.76
CA PHE A 69 1.63 -10.79 4.34
C PHE A 69 1.42 -10.72 5.87
N PRO A 70 2.45 -10.47 6.70
CA PRO A 70 2.27 -10.35 8.15
C PRO A 70 1.34 -9.19 8.52
N VAL A 71 1.30 -8.11 7.72
CA VAL A 71 0.36 -6.99 7.94
C VAL A 71 -1.08 -7.43 7.69
N HIS A 72 -1.37 -8.18 6.62
CA HIS A 72 -2.70 -8.76 6.39
C HIS A 72 -3.14 -9.68 7.52
N LEU A 73 -2.22 -10.54 8.01
CA LEU A 73 -2.52 -11.44 9.12
C LEU A 73 -2.86 -10.66 10.40
N TYR A 74 -2.13 -9.59 10.68
CA TYR A 74 -2.40 -8.71 11.82
C TYR A 74 -3.76 -8.03 11.71
N ASP A 75 -4.11 -7.48 10.53
CA ASP A 75 -5.43 -6.87 10.29
C ASP A 75 -6.56 -7.88 10.47
N LEU A 76 -6.42 -9.08 9.90
CA LEU A 76 -7.43 -10.14 10.04
C LEU A 76 -7.62 -10.58 11.49
N LYS A 77 -6.54 -10.73 12.25
CA LYS A 77 -6.60 -11.07 13.68
C LYS A 77 -7.34 -9.99 14.46
N ARG A 78 -7.10 -8.72 14.14
CA ARG A 78 -7.70 -7.57 14.83
C ARG A 78 -9.19 -7.41 14.53
N ARG A 79 -9.64 -7.72 13.32
CA ARG A 79 -11.07 -7.68 12.93
C ARG A 79 -11.90 -8.84 13.49
N ARG A 80 -11.26 -9.94 13.85
CA ARG A 80 -11.92 -11.15 14.40
C ARG A 80 -11.92 -11.22 15.94
N SER A 81 -11.27 -10.27 16.62
CA SER A 81 -11.21 -10.17 18.08
C SER A 81 -12.22 -9.17 18.60
#